data_AF-A0A6P6R3X3-F1
#
_entry.id   AF-A0A6P6R3X3-F1
#
_cell.length_a   1.000
_cell.length_b   1.000
_cell.length_c   1.000
_cell.angle_alpha   90.00
_cell.angle_beta   90.00
_cell.angle_gamma   90.00
#
_symmetry.space_group_name_H-M   'P 1'
#
loop_
_entity.id
_entity.type
_entity.pdbx_description
1 polymer ?
#
loop_
_entity_poly.entity_id
_entity_poly.type
_entity_poly.pdbx_seq_one_letter_code
_entity_poly.pdbx_strand_id
1 'polypeptide(L)'
;MAQFGHLMAVLSLCLLAAVVNCQQDPPPPPRLGQEICTHYTQGGTLLLDGPKVFEMMLIEFGRAIQTLNPMVTQQWMDEVDDDHDKRLNMAECAKLVQRVSDSIQRPPQ
;
A
#
# COMPACT_ATOMS: atom_id res chain seq x y z
N MET A 1 18.70 41.22 -33.58
CA MET A 1 17.87 41.09 -32.36
C MET A 1 16.75 40.04 -32.47
N ALA A 2 16.76 39.12 -33.45
CA ALA A 2 15.67 38.12 -33.61
C ALA A 2 15.97 36.75 -32.96
N GLN A 3 17.22 36.46 -32.62
CA GLN A 3 17.65 35.13 -32.15
C GLN A 3 17.29 34.86 -30.68
N PHE A 4 17.17 35.90 -29.85
CA PHE A 4 16.81 35.77 -28.43
C PHE A 4 15.32 35.47 -28.21
N GLY A 5 14.44 35.91 -29.12
CA GLY A 5 12.99 35.67 -29.01
C GLY A 5 12.60 34.21 -29.24
N HIS A 6 13.30 33.51 -30.14
CA HIS A 6 13.05 32.10 -30.41
C HIS A 6 13.49 31.18 -29.27
N LEU A 7 14.59 31.51 -28.58
CA LEU A 7 15.05 30.75 -27.42
C LEU A 7 14.08 30.84 -26.24
N MET A 8 13.51 32.03 -25.98
CA MET A 8 12.52 32.21 -24.91
C MET A 8 11.20 31.49 -25.21
N ALA A 9 10.76 31.48 -26.46
CA ALA A 9 9.54 30.78 -26.88
C ALA A 9 9.66 29.26 -26.72
N VAL A 10 10.82 28.68 -27.06
CA VAL A 10 11.09 27.23 -26.87
C VAL A 10 11.17 26.89 -25.38
N LEU A 11 11.83 27.72 -24.57
CA LEU A 11 11.92 27.50 -23.12
C LEU A 11 10.54 27.55 -22.45
N SER A 12 9.68 28.49 -22.83
CA SER A 12 8.30 28.58 -22.33
C SER A 12 7.43 27.39 -22.76
N LEU A 13 7.60 26.87 -23.99
CA LEU A 13 6.89 25.65 -24.43
C LEU A 13 7.33 24.40 -23.64
N CYS A 14 8.61 24.26 -23.34
CA CYS A 14 9.12 23.14 -22.54
C CYS A 14 8.58 23.17 -21.10
N LEU A 15 8.47 24.37 -20.50
CA LEU A 15 7.90 24.53 -19.17
C LEU A 15 6.38 24.22 -19.15
N LEU A 16 5.64 24.61 -20.19
CA LEU A 16 4.21 24.26 -20.30
C LEU A 16 4.00 22.76 -20.50
N ALA A 17 4.84 22.09 -21.31
CA ALA A 17 4.77 20.64 -21.49
C ALA A 17 5.06 19.87 -20.18
N ALA A 18 5.98 20.37 -19.35
CA ALA A 18 6.26 19.79 -18.04
C ALA A 18 5.09 19.94 -17.05
N VAL A 19 4.39 21.08 -17.08
CA VAL A 19 3.25 21.33 -16.18
C VAL A 19 2.00 20.56 -16.61
N VAL A 20 1.77 20.37 -17.91
CA VAL A 20 0.62 19.60 -18.42
C VAL A 20 0.74 18.10 -18.10
N ASN A 21 1.95 17.54 -18.07
CA ASN A 21 2.16 16.13 -17.67
C ASN A 21 2.14 15.91 -16.14
N CYS A 22 2.16 16.98 -15.35
CA CYS A 22 2.00 16.95 -13.89
C CYS A 22 0.55 17.17 -13.44
N GLN A 23 -0.42 17.25 -14.36
CA GLN A 23 -1.81 16.89 -14.03
C GLN A 23 -1.92 15.37 -13.98
N GLN A 24 -1.12 14.77 -13.08
CA GLN A 24 -1.33 13.40 -12.64
C GLN A 24 -2.74 13.35 -12.06
N ASP A 25 -3.54 12.43 -12.60
CA ASP A 25 -4.78 11.99 -11.96
C ASP A 25 -4.59 11.97 -10.43
N PRO A 26 -5.60 12.39 -9.64
CA PRO A 26 -5.53 12.23 -8.20
C PRO A 26 -5.04 10.82 -7.90
N PRO A 27 -4.06 10.64 -6.98
CA PRO A 27 -3.54 9.32 -6.69
C PRO A 27 -4.73 8.40 -6.48
N PRO A 28 -4.73 7.20 -7.12
CA PRO A 28 -5.85 6.29 -6.99
C PRO A 28 -6.17 6.13 -5.50
N PRO A 29 -7.45 6.05 -5.12
CA PRO A 29 -7.82 5.95 -3.72
C PRO A 29 -7.02 4.80 -3.09
N PRO A 30 -6.43 5.03 -1.90
CA PRO A 30 -5.58 4.04 -1.27
C PRO A 30 -6.34 2.72 -1.18
N ARG A 31 -5.65 1.62 -1.50
CA ARG A 31 -6.24 0.30 -1.35
C ARG A 31 -6.54 0.07 0.13
N LEU A 32 -7.58 -0.70 0.47
CA LEU A 32 -7.96 -1.00 1.86
C LEU A 32 -6.76 -1.42 2.72
N GLY A 33 -5.84 -2.20 2.13
CA GLY A 33 -4.58 -2.58 2.79
C GLY A 33 -3.70 -1.41 3.20
N GLN A 34 -3.59 -0.36 2.39
CA GLN A 34 -2.83 0.85 2.74
C GLN A 34 -3.52 1.65 3.85
N GLU A 35 -4.84 1.77 3.83
CA GLU A 35 -5.58 2.53 4.85
C GLU A 35 -5.40 1.90 6.24
N ILE A 36 -5.66 0.60 6.35
CA ILE A 36 -5.50 -0.16 7.59
C ILE A 36 -4.03 -0.12 8.04
N CYS A 37 -3.09 -0.48 7.16
CA CYS A 37 -1.69 -0.58 7.56
C CYS A 37 -1.04 0.77 7.88
N THR A 38 -1.54 1.89 7.33
CA THR A 38 -1.09 3.23 7.75
C THR A 38 -1.32 3.44 9.24
N HIS A 39 -2.46 2.99 9.78
CA HIS A 39 -2.77 3.11 11.20
C HIS A 39 -1.83 2.23 12.04
N TYR A 40 -1.69 0.95 11.71
CA TYR A 40 -0.94 0.00 12.53
C TYR A 40 0.57 0.20 12.46
N THR A 41 1.11 0.62 11.30
CA THR A 41 2.54 0.90 11.12
C THR A 41 2.93 2.34 11.45
N GLN A 42 1.99 3.17 11.90
CA GLN A 42 2.19 4.60 12.16
C GLN A 42 2.81 5.31 10.95
N GLY A 43 2.22 5.11 9.77
CA GLY A 43 2.72 5.64 8.50
C GLY A 43 4.08 5.07 8.07
N GLY A 44 4.38 3.81 8.45
CA GLY A 44 5.60 3.11 8.08
C GLY A 44 6.79 3.33 9.03
N THR A 45 6.59 3.97 10.17
CA THR A 45 7.64 4.15 11.19
C THR A 45 7.81 2.94 12.11
N LEU A 46 6.82 2.04 12.14
CA LEU A 46 6.79 0.82 12.95
C LEU A 46 6.69 -0.44 12.06
N LEU A 47 7.48 -1.45 12.41
CA LEU A 47 7.34 -2.82 11.88
C LEU A 47 6.41 -3.65 12.76
N LEU A 48 5.56 -4.46 12.16
CA LEU A 48 4.58 -5.30 12.89
C LEU A 48 5.14 -6.69 13.13
N ASP A 49 5.19 -7.12 14.39
CA ASP A 49 5.51 -8.50 14.74
C ASP A 49 4.28 -9.42 14.73
N GLY A 50 4.49 -10.73 14.87
CA GLY A 50 3.43 -11.74 14.83
C GLY A 50 2.21 -11.44 15.71
N PRO A 51 2.39 -11.14 17.00
CA PRO A 51 1.28 -10.77 17.87
C PRO A 51 0.51 -9.54 17.38
N LYS A 52 1.19 -8.50 16.87
CA LYS A 52 0.51 -7.31 16.34
C LYS A 52 -0.20 -7.54 15.03
N VAL A 53 0.36 -8.37 14.15
CA VAL A 53 -0.35 -8.79 12.93
C VAL A 53 -1.59 -9.61 13.28
N PHE A 54 -1.50 -10.52 14.27
CA PHE A 54 -2.66 -11.31 14.71
C PHE A 54 -3.76 -10.42 15.30
N GLU A 55 -3.40 -9.48 16.17
CA GLU A 55 -4.33 -8.52 16.75
C GLU A 55 -5.03 -7.68 15.67
N MET A 56 -4.26 -7.16 14.70
CA MET A 56 -4.81 -6.42 13.55
C MET A 56 -5.81 -7.29 12.76
N MET A 57 -5.45 -8.53 12.45
CA MET A 57 -6.35 -9.42 11.70
C MET A 57 -7.64 -9.75 12.46
N LEU A 58 -7.55 -9.92 13.78
CA LEU A 58 -8.72 -10.15 14.62
C LEU A 58 -9.67 -8.95 14.63
N ILE A 59 -9.12 -7.74 14.74
CA ILE A 59 -9.91 -6.51 14.77
C ILE A 59 -10.59 -6.26 13.42
N GLU A 60 -9.83 -6.33 12.32
CA GLU A 60 -10.31 -5.95 10.99
C GLU A 60 -11.15 -7.06 10.33
N PHE A 61 -10.81 -8.33 10.56
CA PHE A 61 -11.41 -9.46 9.84
C PHE A 61 -11.98 -10.57 10.73
N GLY A 62 -11.88 -10.48 12.06
CA GLY A 62 -12.27 -11.57 12.96
C GLY A 62 -13.74 -11.99 12.86
N ARG A 63 -14.63 -11.11 12.37
CA ARG A 63 -16.02 -11.47 12.09
C ARG A 63 -16.21 -12.30 10.82
N ALA A 64 -15.30 -12.16 9.86
CA ALA A 64 -15.38 -12.81 8.55
C ALA A 64 -14.57 -14.12 8.51
N ILE A 65 -13.50 -14.25 9.31
CA ILE A 65 -12.57 -15.39 9.26
C ILE A 65 -12.66 -16.20 10.55
N GLN A 66 -13.50 -17.24 10.54
CA GLN A 66 -13.67 -18.12 11.72
C GLN A 66 -12.44 -19.00 12.01
N THR A 67 -11.57 -19.21 11.01
CA THR A 67 -10.36 -20.02 11.14
C THR A 67 -9.13 -19.23 11.58
N LEU A 68 -9.28 -17.92 11.86
CA LEU A 68 -8.17 -17.07 12.23
C LEU A 68 -7.60 -17.51 13.58
N ASN A 69 -6.32 -17.89 13.57
CA ASN A 69 -5.57 -18.28 14.75
C ASN A 69 -4.09 -17.88 14.59
N PRO A 70 -3.26 -17.93 15.65
CA PRO A 70 -1.87 -17.51 15.57
C PRO A 70 -1.04 -18.28 14.53
N MET A 71 -1.29 -19.57 14.34
CA MET A 71 -0.56 -20.39 13.37
C MET A 71 -0.86 -19.97 11.93
N VAL A 72 -2.14 -19.76 11.59
CA VAL A 72 -2.54 -19.27 10.27
C VAL A 72 -1.98 -17.87 10.00
N THR A 73 -1.97 -17.02 11.03
CA THR A 73 -1.41 -15.66 10.92
C THR A 73 0.09 -15.71 10.63
N GLN A 74 0.83 -16.57 11.35
CA GLN A 74 2.26 -16.75 11.09
C GLN A 74 2.50 -17.23 9.66
N GLN A 75 1.74 -18.22 9.19
CA GLN A 75 1.85 -18.68 7.81
C GLN A 75 1.63 -17.53 6.81
N TRP A 76 0.61 -16.70 7.02
CA TRP A 76 0.35 -15.57 6.14
C TRP A 76 1.44 -14.51 6.18
N MET A 77 2.04 -14.27 7.33
CA MET A 77 3.21 -13.40 7.44
C MET A 77 4.38 -13.95 6.64
N ASP A 78 4.70 -15.24 6.82
CA ASP A 78 5.81 -15.89 6.10
C ASP A 78 5.62 -15.84 4.56
N GLU A 79 4.37 -15.74 4.09
CA GLU A 79 4.06 -15.62 2.66
C GLU A 79 4.21 -14.19 2.08
N VAL A 80 4.24 -13.16 2.93
CA VAL A 80 4.33 -11.75 2.50
C VAL A 80 5.58 -11.02 2.98
N ASP A 81 6.28 -11.58 3.97
CA ASP A 81 7.56 -11.14 4.51
C ASP A 81 8.64 -11.37 3.44
N ASP A 82 8.83 -10.37 2.58
CA ASP A 82 9.68 -10.48 1.40
C ASP A 82 11.17 -10.40 1.80
N ASP A 83 11.49 -9.72 2.91
CA ASP A 83 12.86 -9.57 3.42
C ASP A 83 13.25 -10.59 4.52
N HIS A 84 12.30 -11.43 4.95
CA HIS A 84 12.46 -12.53 5.90
C HIS A 84 12.92 -12.08 7.29
N ASP A 85 12.55 -10.88 7.72
CA ASP A 85 12.90 -10.33 9.03
C ASP A 85 11.92 -10.73 10.16
N LYS A 86 10.87 -11.49 9.83
CA LYS A 86 9.78 -11.95 10.69
C LYS A 86 8.89 -10.83 11.23
N ARG A 87 8.93 -9.68 10.59
CA ARG A 87 8.09 -8.51 10.85
C ARG A 87 7.56 -8.04 9.51
N LEU A 88 6.49 -7.25 9.56
CA LEU A 88 5.93 -6.65 8.36
C LEU A 88 6.17 -5.15 8.38
N ASN A 89 6.81 -4.66 7.33
CA ASN A 89 6.81 -3.24 7.01
C ASN A 89 5.44 -2.82 6.41
N MET A 90 5.29 -1.53 6.12
CA MET A 90 4.02 -1.00 5.60
C MET A 90 3.57 -1.65 4.28
N ALA A 91 4.50 -1.97 3.39
CA ALA A 91 4.18 -2.57 2.09
C ALA A 91 3.73 -4.02 2.25
N GLU A 92 4.42 -4.81 3.07
CA GLU A 92 4.12 -6.21 3.32
C GLU A 92 2.81 -6.36 4.11
N CYS A 93 2.59 -5.49 5.10
CA CYS A 93 1.30 -5.37 5.78
C CYS A 93 0.17 -5.11 4.78
N ALA A 94 0.33 -4.12 3.90
CA ALA A 94 -0.71 -3.77 2.93
C ALA A 94 -0.99 -4.92 1.95
N LYS A 95 0.05 -5.63 1.51
CA LYS A 95 -0.03 -6.83 0.67
C LYS A 95 -0.85 -7.93 1.36
N LEU A 96 -0.55 -8.18 2.63
CA LEU A 96 -1.27 -9.16 3.44
C LEU A 96 -2.75 -8.79 3.62
N VAL A 97 -3.05 -7.58 4.06
CA VAL A 97 -4.43 -7.11 4.29
C VAL A 97 -5.24 -7.15 3.00
N GLN A 98 -4.65 -6.75 1.87
CA GLN A 98 -5.32 -6.82 0.57
C GLN A 98 -5.65 -8.27 0.19
N ARG A 99 -4.69 -9.18 0.33
CA ARG A 99 -4.89 -10.60 0.02
C ARG A 99 -6.00 -11.22 0.86
N VAL A 100 -6.04 -10.91 2.16
CA VAL A 100 -7.08 -11.39 3.06
C VAL A 100 -8.45 -10.82 2.66
N SER A 101 -8.53 -9.51 2.40
CA SER A 101 -9.77 -8.87 1.93
C SER A 101 -10.30 -9.50 0.65
N ASP A 102 -9.43 -9.71 -0.34
CA ASP A 102 -9.79 -10.34 -1.62
C ASP A 102 -10.31 -11.78 -1.42
N SER A 103 -9.76 -12.51 -0.45
CA SER A 103 -10.18 -13.89 -0.15
C SER A 103 -11.57 -13.98 0.47
N ILE A 104 -11.98 -12.97 1.23
CA ILE A 104 -13.30 -12.87 1.87
C ILE A 104 -14.35 -12.43 0.84
N GLN A 105 -13.99 -11.49 -0.04
CA GLN A 105 -14.93 -10.91 -1.02
C GLN A 105 -15.27 -11.85 -2.17
N ARG A 106 -14.41 -12.83 -2.48
CA ARG A 106 -14.72 -13.84 -3.50
C ARG A 106 -15.71 -14.87 -2.94
N PRO A 107 -16.82 -15.16 -3.64
CA PRO A 107 -17.64 -16.31 -3.29
C PRO A 107 -16.80 -17.59 -3.37
N PRO A 108 -16.95 -18.54 -2.44
CA PRO A 108 -16.33 -19.86 -2.59
C PRO A 108 -16.86 -20.49 -3.89
N GLN A 109 -15.94 -20.94 -4.77
CA GLN A 109 -16.26 -21.68 -5.99
C GLN A 109 -16.57 -23.14 -5.68
#